data_AF-A0AAW2T5X3-F1
#
_entry.id   AF-A0AAW2T5X3-F1
#
_cell.length_a   1.000
_cell.length_b   1.000
_cell.length_c   1.000
_cell.angle_alpha   90.00
_cell.angle_beta   90.00
_cell.angle_gamma   90.00
#
_symmetry.space_group_name_H-M   'P 1'
#
loop_
_entity.id
_entity.type
_entity.pdbx_description
1 polymer ?
#
loop_
_entity_poly.entity_id
_entity_poly.type
_entity_poly.pdbx_seq_one_letter_code
_entity_poly.pdbx_strand_id
1 'polypeptide(L)'
;GLIEENKLHTFHIPYFTPSPAEVIAEVEKEGSFALNAVEVSEISWGACSNSPSHSDNAWHMASCLRSVAEPLLVEQFGEVLIDELFENFRKILSHRMSVEDNKFVNLSVSLTRRD
;
A
#
# COMPACT_ATOMS: atom_id res chain seq x y z
N GLY A 1 17.14 -19.97 5.65
CA GLY A 1 15.80 -19.55 6.13
C GLY A 1 14.73 -20.37 5.44
N LEU A 2 13.45 -20.04 5.63
CA LEU A 2 12.32 -20.70 4.95
C LEU A 2 12.16 -20.25 3.49
N ILE A 3 12.72 -19.09 3.13
CA ILE A 3 12.71 -18.53 1.78
C ILE A 3 14.14 -18.49 1.25
N GLU A 4 14.31 -18.89 -0.01
CA GLU A 4 15.56 -18.74 -0.75
C GLU A 4 15.81 -17.25 -1.07
N GLU A 5 16.99 -16.76 -0.75
CA GLU A 5 17.35 -15.35 -0.91
C GLU A 5 17.17 -14.84 -2.35
N ASN A 6 17.50 -15.68 -3.34
CA ASN A 6 17.33 -15.33 -4.75
C ASN A 6 15.86 -15.05 -5.11
N LYS A 7 14.91 -15.84 -4.57
CA LYS A 7 13.48 -15.63 -4.81
C LYS A 7 13.00 -14.28 -4.26
N LEU A 8 13.58 -13.82 -3.15
CA LEU A 8 13.31 -12.49 -2.61
C LEU A 8 13.87 -11.39 -3.52
N HIS A 9 15.08 -11.57 -4.04
CA HIS A 9 15.75 -10.56 -4.87
C HIS A 9 15.08 -10.38 -6.24
N THR A 10 14.50 -11.45 -6.79
CA THR A 10 13.78 -11.38 -8.08
C THR A 10 12.32 -10.96 -7.94
N PHE A 11 11.79 -10.89 -6.72
CA PHE A 11 10.40 -10.53 -6.50
C PHE A 11 10.24 -9.01 -6.44
N HIS A 12 9.51 -8.46 -7.40
CA HIS A 12 9.17 -7.05 -7.44
C HIS A 12 7.66 -6.88 -7.30
N ILE A 13 7.25 -5.99 -6.40
CA ILE A 13 5.84 -5.65 -6.26
C ILE A 13 5.49 -4.64 -7.38
N PRO A 14 4.48 -4.91 -8.23
CA PRO A 14 4.07 -4.02 -9.30
C PRO A 14 3.24 -2.85 -8.75
N TYR A 15 3.84 -2.09 -7.85
CA TYR A 15 3.20 -0.99 -7.14
C TYR A 15 4.13 0.21 -7.10
N PHE A 16 3.59 1.38 -7.43
CA PHE A 16 4.31 2.65 -7.41
C PHE A 16 3.40 3.73 -6.83
N THR A 17 3.92 4.51 -5.87
CA THR A 17 3.25 5.68 -5.32
C THR A 17 3.86 6.93 -5.95
N PRO A 18 3.22 7.56 -6.94
CA PRO A 18 3.77 8.75 -7.57
C PRO A 18 3.69 9.96 -6.62
N SER A 19 4.64 10.87 -6.77
CA SER A 19 4.57 12.20 -6.19
C SER A 19 3.58 13.10 -6.96
N PRO A 20 3.04 14.15 -6.33
CA PRO A 20 2.22 15.13 -7.03
C PRO A 20 2.93 15.70 -8.26
N ALA A 21 4.24 15.96 -8.17
CA ALA A 21 5.04 16.51 -9.26
C ALA A 21 5.13 15.56 -10.46
N GLU A 22 5.32 14.25 -10.22
CA GLU A 22 5.36 13.24 -11.29
C GLU A 22 4.02 13.14 -12.01
N VAL A 23 2.90 13.18 -11.27
CA VAL A 23 1.57 13.12 -11.89
C VAL A 23 1.28 14.38 -12.72
N ILE A 24 1.62 15.57 -12.20
CA ILE A 24 1.48 16.82 -12.94
C ILE A 24 2.29 16.77 -14.23
N ALA A 25 3.57 16.39 -14.13
CA ALA A 25 4.46 16.31 -15.28
C ALA A 25 3.95 15.33 -16.35
N GLU A 26 3.42 14.17 -15.96
CA GLU A 26 2.92 13.18 -16.94
C GLU A 26 1.60 13.63 -17.58
N VAL A 27 0.70 14.29 -16.84
CA VAL A 27 -0.54 14.87 -17.41
C VAL A 27 -0.22 15.99 -18.42
N GLU A 28 0.71 16.87 -18.08
CA GLU A 28 1.14 17.96 -18.97
C GLU A 28 1.82 17.43 -20.24
N LYS A 29 2.67 16.42 -20.08
CA LYS A 29 3.37 15.74 -21.17
C LYS A 29 2.42 15.00 -22.11
N GLU A 30 1.38 14.36 -21.56
CA GLU A 30 0.38 13.65 -22.35
C GLU A 30 -0.51 14.62 -23.16
N GLY A 31 -0.99 15.70 -22.53
CA GLY A 31 -1.54 16.85 -23.23
C GLY A 31 -3.04 16.81 -23.59
N SER A 32 -3.75 15.70 -23.40
CA SER A 32 -5.19 15.59 -23.68
C SER A 32 -6.08 16.20 -22.60
N PHE A 33 -5.54 16.41 -21.40
CA PHE A 33 -6.31 16.87 -20.24
C PHE A 33 -5.81 18.22 -19.71
N ALA A 34 -6.75 19.08 -19.32
CA ALA A 34 -6.49 20.21 -18.45
C ALA A 34 -6.51 19.73 -17.00
N LEU A 35 -5.45 20.06 -16.26
CA LEU A 35 -5.35 19.80 -14.82
C LEU A 35 -6.18 20.83 -14.06
N ASN A 36 -7.25 20.39 -13.39
CA ASN A 36 -8.11 21.29 -12.61
C ASN A 36 -7.62 21.43 -11.17
N ALA A 37 -7.30 20.30 -10.53
CA ALA A 37 -6.88 20.25 -9.14
C ALA A 37 -6.02 19.01 -8.86
N VAL A 38 -5.07 19.15 -7.94
CA VAL A 38 -4.28 18.08 -7.35
C VAL A 38 -4.33 18.26 -5.85
N GLU A 39 -4.85 17.25 -5.15
CA GLU A 39 -4.98 17.27 -3.70
C GLU A 39 -4.25 16.09 -3.09
N VAL A 40 -3.61 16.34 -1.95
CA VAL A 40 -2.96 15.31 -1.14
C VAL A 40 -3.74 15.18 0.15
N SER A 41 -4.19 13.97 0.45
CA SER A 41 -4.91 13.66 1.68
C SER A 41 -4.19 12.54 2.43
N GLU A 42 -4.27 12.59 3.75
CA GLU A 42 -3.69 11.57 4.62
C GLU A 42 -4.79 10.79 5.32
N ILE A 43 -4.64 9.47 5.38
CA ILE A 43 -5.57 8.57 6.09
C ILE A 43 -4.75 7.73 7.08
N SER A 44 -5.04 7.85 8.38
CA SER A 44 -4.39 7.02 9.39
C SER A 44 -4.69 5.54 9.15
N TRP A 45 -3.69 4.68 9.33
CA TRP A 45 -3.86 3.23 9.28
C TRP A 45 -4.87 2.72 10.32
N GLY A 46 -5.05 3.47 11.43
CA GLY A 46 -6.08 3.18 12.43
C GLY A 46 -7.51 3.36 11.90
N ALA A 47 -7.72 4.14 10.84
CA ALA A 47 -9.05 4.38 10.26
C ALA A 47 -9.62 3.15 9.53
N CYS A 48 -8.80 2.13 9.26
CA CYS A 48 -9.27 0.87 8.67
C CYS A 48 -10.06 -0.01 9.65
N SER A 49 -10.20 0.39 10.92
CA SER A 49 -11.00 -0.31 11.91
C SER A 49 -11.78 0.66 12.80
N ASN A 50 -12.96 0.22 13.25
CA ASN A 50 -13.77 0.94 14.24
C ASN A 50 -13.37 0.62 15.69
N SER A 51 -12.28 -0.12 15.90
CA SER A 51 -11.78 -0.53 17.22
C SER A 51 -10.80 0.50 17.79
N PRO A 52 -10.88 0.80 19.10
CA PRO A 52 -9.85 1.60 19.79
C PRO A 52 -8.55 0.81 20.03
N SER A 53 -8.52 -0.51 19.76
CA SER A 53 -7.37 -1.37 19.99
C SER A 53 -6.37 -1.33 18.82
N HIS A 54 -5.11 -1.00 19.11
CA HIS A 54 -4.03 -1.07 18.12
C HIS A 54 -3.82 -2.47 17.54
N SER A 55 -4.06 -3.52 18.34
CA SER A 55 -3.96 -4.91 17.88
C SER A 55 -5.04 -5.23 16.85
N ASP A 56 -6.26 -4.75 17.08
CA ASP A 56 -7.37 -4.96 16.14
C ASP A 56 -7.13 -4.15 14.85
N ASN A 57 -6.64 -2.91 14.98
CA ASN A 57 -6.26 -2.08 13.84
C ASN A 57 -5.17 -2.76 13.00
N ALA A 58 -4.14 -3.31 13.64
CA ALA A 58 -3.07 -4.04 12.96
C ALA A 58 -3.59 -5.31 12.27
N TRP A 59 -4.56 -6.01 12.85
CA TRP A 59 -5.19 -7.17 12.22
C TRP A 59 -5.99 -6.79 10.97
N HIS A 60 -6.80 -5.73 11.04
CA HIS A 60 -7.56 -5.22 9.88
C HIS A 60 -6.62 -4.75 8.77
N MET A 61 -5.56 -4.02 9.14
CA MET A 61 -4.52 -3.55 8.21
C MET A 61 -3.77 -4.70 7.55
N ALA A 62 -3.34 -5.70 8.33
CA ALA A 62 -2.68 -6.90 7.80
C ALA A 62 -3.59 -7.65 6.83
N SER A 63 -4.88 -7.78 7.17
CA SER A 63 -5.88 -8.45 6.33
C SER A 63 -6.14 -7.69 5.02
N CYS A 64 -6.22 -6.35 5.08
CA CYS A 64 -6.37 -5.49 3.91
C CYS A 64 -5.15 -5.59 2.97
N LEU A 65 -3.94 -5.56 3.52
CA LEU A 65 -2.73 -5.73 2.71
C LEU A 65 -2.57 -7.16 2.18
N ARG A 66 -3.03 -8.17 2.94
CA ARG A 66 -3.06 -9.56 2.51
C ARG A 66 -3.92 -9.75 1.28
N SER A 67 -5.14 -9.22 1.27
CA SER A 67 -6.02 -9.37 0.11
C SER A 67 -5.46 -8.78 -1.19
N VAL A 68 -4.58 -7.78 -1.09
CA VAL A 68 -3.89 -7.17 -2.25
C VAL A 68 -2.64 -7.98 -2.65
N ALA A 69 -1.81 -8.37 -1.69
CA ALA A 69 -0.47 -8.91 -1.97
C ALA A 69 -0.42 -10.45 -2.05
N GLU A 70 -1.34 -11.17 -1.43
CA GLU A 70 -1.31 -12.63 -1.31
C GLU A 70 -1.21 -13.35 -2.66
N PRO A 71 -1.97 -13.01 -3.72
CA PRO A 71 -1.84 -13.69 -5.00
C PRO A 71 -0.41 -13.63 -5.57
N LEU A 72 0.25 -12.47 -5.45
CA LEU A 72 1.62 -12.26 -5.92
C LEU A 72 2.63 -13.02 -5.07
N LEU A 73 2.41 -13.06 -3.75
CA LEU A 73 3.27 -13.77 -2.81
C LEU A 73 3.16 -15.29 -2.98
N VAL A 74 1.94 -15.81 -3.21
CA VAL A 74 1.70 -17.22 -3.49
C VAL A 74 2.39 -17.66 -4.77
N GLU A 75 2.27 -16.86 -5.85
CA GLU A 75 2.91 -17.16 -7.13
C GLU A 75 4.42 -17.33 -7.01
N GLN A 76 5.08 -16.47 -6.22
CA GLN A 76 6.54 -16.48 -6.07
C GLN A 76 7.06 -17.44 -4.99
N PHE A 77 6.37 -17.50 -3.84
CA PHE A 77 6.87 -18.16 -2.62
C PHE A 77 6.09 -19.42 -2.23
N GLY A 78 4.94 -19.67 -2.86
CA GLY A 78 4.06 -20.81 -2.56
C GLY A 78 3.14 -20.56 -1.36
N GLU A 79 2.05 -21.32 -1.29
CA GLU A 79 0.98 -21.15 -0.28
C GLU A 79 1.42 -21.47 1.15
N VAL A 80 2.32 -22.44 1.32
CA VAL A 80 2.70 -23.01 2.63
C VAL A 80 3.25 -21.96 3.61
N LEU A 81 3.83 -20.87 3.11
CA LEU A 81 4.49 -19.85 3.92
C LEU A 81 3.65 -18.60 4.17
N ILE A 82 2.50 -18.45 3.52
CA ILE A 82 1.73 -17.20 3.51
C ILE A 82 1.11 -16.91 4.87
N ASP A 83 0.54 -17.91 5.53
CA ASP A 83 -0.09 -17.71 6.83
C ASP A 83 0.94 -17.29 7.90
N GLU A 84 2.11 -17.94 7.93
CA GLU A 84 3.20 -17.57 8.83
C GLU A 84 3.75 -16.16 8.51
N LEU A 85 3.89 -15.83 7.22
CA LEU A 85 4.32 -14.51 6.78
C LEU A 85 3.38 -13.41 7.29
N PHE A 86 2.07 -13.57 7.10
CA PHE A 86 1.09 -12.58 7.52
C PHE A 86 0.92 -12.51 9.04
N GLU A 87 1.14 -13.61 9.76
CA GLU A 87 1.20 -13.61 11.22
C GLU A 87 2.36 -12.75 11.74
N ASN A 88 3.54 -12.92 11.15
CA ASN A 88 4.71 -12.11 11.49
C ASN A 88 4.53 -10.64 11.06
N PHE A 89 3.95 -10.41 9.89
CA PHE A 89 3.63 -9.08 9.40
C PHE A 89 2.67 -8.33 10.34
N ARG A 90 1.64 -9.02 10.85
CA ARG A 90 0.70 -8.46 11.83
C ARG A 90 1.40 -8.02 13.12
N LYS A 91 2.35 -8.80 13.63
CA LYS A 91 3.13 -8.42 14.82
C LYS A 91 3.96 -7.15 14.58
N ILE A 92 4.56 -7.04 13.39
CA ILE A 92 5.31 -5.84 12.99
C ILE A 92 4.39 -4.62 12.92
N LEU A 93 3.22 -4.77 12.28
CA LEU A 93 2.22 -3.69 12.20
C LEU A 93 1.74 -3.27 13.59
N SER A 94 1.42 -4.23 14.46
CA SER A 94 0.97 -3.93 15.83
C SER A 94 1.99 -3.12 16.61
N HIS A 95 3.28 -3.47 16.49
CA HIS A 95 4.35 -2.68 17.11
C HIS A 95 4.44 -1.29 16.50
N ARG A 96 4.49 -1.17 15.16
CA ARG A 96 4.61 0.11 14.44
C ARG A 96 3.47 1.07 14.75
N MET A 97 2.25 0.57 14.79
CA MET A 97 1.06 1.37 15.09
C MET A 97 0.96 1.78 16.57
N SER A 98 1.74 1.17 17.46
CA SER A 98 1.80 1.57 18.87
C SER A 98 2.80 2.70 19.14
N VAL A 99 3.77 2.90 18.23
CA VAL A 99 4.84 3.90 18.40
C VAL A 99 4.64 5.15 17.54
N GLU A 100 3.97 5.03 16.40
CA GLU A 100 3.82 6.11 15.42
C GLU A 100 2.41 6.12 14.81
N ASP A 101 1.89 7.33 14.51
CA ASP A 101 0.67 7.49 13.70
C ASP A 101 1.01 7.30 12.23
N ASN A 102 0.91 6.05 11.78
CA ASN A 102 1.19 5.66 10.41
C ASN A 102 0.01 6.06 9.51
N LYS A 103 0.32 6.62 8.33
CA LYS A 103 -0.69 7.15 7.42
C LYS A 103 -0.45 6.70 5.99
N PHE A 104 -1.55 6.49 5.26
CA PHE A 104 -1.54 6.47 3.80
C PHE A 104 -1.61 7.90 3.29
N VAL A 105 -0.83 8.18 2.25
CA VAL A 105 -0.90 9.43 1.50
C VAL A 105 -1.58 9.13 0.18
N ASN A 106 -2.73 9.76 -0.06
CA ASN A 106 -3.50 9.58 -1.28
C ASN A 106 -3.47 10.86 -2.11
N LEU A 107 -3.21 10.71 -3.40
CA LEU A 107 -3.28 11.76 -4.39
C LEU A 107 -4.63 11.70 -5.11
N SER A 108 -5.39 12.79 -5.04
CA SER A 108 -6.62 12.97 -5.81
C SER A 108 -6.38 13.99 -6.91
N VAL A 109 -6.77 13.64 -8.15
CA VAL A 109 -6.55 14.49 -9.32
C VAL A 109 -7.86 14.71 -10.05
N SER A 110 -8.19 15.97 -10.32
CA SER A 110 -9.34 16.36 -11.14
C SER A 110 -8.86 16.85 -12.49
N LEU A 111 -9.38 16.25 -13.57
CA LEU A 111 -8.99 16.50 -14.95
C LEU A 111 -10.22 16.78 -15.80
N THR A 112 -10.10 17.71 -16.75
CA THR A 112 -11.10 17.92 -17.81
C THR A 112 -10.45 17.61 -19.15
N ARG A 113 -11.10 16.81 -20.00
CA ARG A 113 -10.60 16.55 -21.35
C ARG A 113 -10.63 17.85 -22.15
N ARG A 114 -9.53 18.18 -22.82
CA ARG A 114 -9.46 19.30 -23.76
C ARG A 114 -10.26 18.95 -25.03
N ASP A 115 -10.81 19.98 -25.68
CA ASP A 115 -11.49 19.84 -26.98
C ASP A 115 -10.49 19.64 -28.12
#